data_AF-A0A7Y3F317-F1
#
_entry.id   AF-A0A7Y3F317-F1
#
_cell.length_a   1.000
_cell.length_b   1.000
_cell.length_c   1.000
_cell.angle_alpha   90.00
_cell.angle_beta   90.00
_cell.angle_gamma   90.00
#
_symmetry.space_group_name_H-M   'P 1'
#
loop_
_entity.id
_entity.type
_entity.pdbx_description
1 polymer ?
#
loop_
_entity_poly.entity_id
_entity_poly.type
_entity_poly.pdbx_seq_one_letter_code
_entity_poly.pdbx_strand_id
1 'polypeptide(L)' 'MLIESKDNSENLLENGDNVQPIKDLKIKGMPKRLKRDNIIKNIGSINNSYEISSY' A
#
# COMPACT_ATOMS: atom_id res chain seq x y z
N MET A 1 16.75 -9.93 3.99
CA MET A 1 16.42 -9.70 2.58
C MET A 1 15.53 -8.48 2.55
N LEU A 2 15.94 -7.38 1.92
CA LEU A 2 15.08 -6.19 1.82
C LEU A 2 13.94 -6.52 0.84
N ILE A 3 12.70 -6.31 1.27
CA ILE A 3 11.52 -6.50 0.42
C ILE A 3 11.34 -5.19 -0.33
N GLU A 4 11.60 -5.21 -1.63
CA GLU A 4 11.30 -4.08 -2.51
C GLU A 4 9.78 -3.93 -2.66
N SER A 5 9.25 -2.78 -2.26
CA SER A 5 7.84 -2.46 -2.48
C SER A 5 7.68 -1.88 -3.88
N LYS A 6 6.95 -2.59 -4.75
CA LYS A 6 6.66 -2.15 -6.13
C LYS A 6 5.16 -1.95 -6.32
N ASP A 7 4.81 -1.00 -7.17
CA ASP A 7 3.43 -0.83 -7.63
C ASP A 7 3.08 -1.84 -8.74
N ASN A 8 1.83 -1.78 -9.23
CA ASN A 8 1.37 -2.63 -10.34
C ASN A 8 2.10 -2.33 -11.68
N SER A 9 2.78 -1.20 -11.79
CA SER A 9 3.53 -0.78 -12.98
C SER A 9 5.02 -1.12 -12.86
N GLU A 10 5.41 -1.87 -11.82
CA GLU A 10 6.79 -2.23 -11.49
C GLU A 10 7.68 -1.05 -11.03
N ASN A 11 7.08 0.09 -10.68
CA ASN A 11 7.82 1.20 -10.09
C ASN A 11 8.15 0.89 -8.63
N LEU A 12 9.41 1.15 -8.24
CA LEU A 12 9.83 1.11 -6.84
C LEU A 12 9.14 2.23 -6.06
N LEU A 13 8.65 1.89 -4.87
CA LEU A 13 7.97 2.81 -3.96
C LEU A 13 8.86 3.14 -2.78
N GLU A 14 9.06 4.43 -2.56
CA GLU A 14 9.88 4.95 -1.48
C GLU A 14 9.03 5.71 -0.45
N ASN A 15 9.65 5.96 0.71
CA ASN A 15 9.02 6.76 1.77
C ASN A 15 8.73 8.17 1.25
N GLY A 16 7.47 8.59 1.38
CA GLY A 16 7.01 9.91 0.95
C GLY A 16 6.32 9.93 -0.41
N ASP A 17 6.31 8.80 -1.14
CA ASP A 17 5.64 8.71 -2.43
C ASP A 17 4.11 8.80 -2.29
N ASN A 18 3.47 9.04 -3.43
CA ASN A 18 2.02 9.06 -3.55
C ASN A 18 1.58 7.92 -4.49
N VAL A 19 0.56 7.17 -4.09
CA VAL A 19 0.03 6.06 -4.88
C VAL A 19 -1.46 6.19 -5.12
N GLN A 20 -1.93 5.61 -6.22
CA GLN A 20 -3.33 5.60 -6.59
C GLN A 20 -3.77 4.16 -6.84
N PRO A 21 -4.93 3.72 -6.32
CA PRO A 21 -5.43 2.38 -6.56
C PRO A 21 -5.90 2.22 -8.01
N ILE A 22 -5.55 1.11 -8.65
CA ILE A 22 -5.93 0.82 -10.04
C ILE A 22 -7.43 0.48 -10.21
N LYS A 23 -8.11 0.18 -9.11
CA LYS A 23 -9.53 -0.20 -9.05
C LYS A 23 -10.15 0.20 -7.72
N ASP A 24 -11.47 0.20 -7.67
CA ASP A 24 -12.20 0.41 -6.42
C ASP A 24 -11.99 -0.75 -5.46
N LEU A 25 -11.54 -0.44 -4.24
CA LEU A 25 -11.32 -1.41 -3.17
C LEU A 25 -12.29 -1.15 -2.02
N LYS A 26 -12.89 -2.22 -1.47
CA LYS A 26 -13.70 -2.13 -0.26
C LYS A 26 -12.78 -2.24 0.96
N ILE A 27 -12.88 -1.30 1.88
CA ILE A 27 -12.12 -1.34 3.13
C ILE A 27 -12.87 -2.25 4.11
N LYS A 28 -12.20 -3.27 4.66
CA LYS A 28 -12.79 -4.15 5.67
C LYS A 28 -13.01 -3.36 6.96
N GLY A 29 -14.18 -3.50 7.59
CA GLY A 29 -14.50 -2.82 8.85
C GLY A 29 -14.91 -1.35 8.71
N MET A 30 -14.97 -0.80 7.49
CA MET A 30 -15.43 0.57 7.24
C MET A 30 -16.49 0.59 6.13
N PRO A 31 -17.56 1.41 6.22
CA PRO A 31 -18.53 1.55 5.14
C PRO A 31 -17.96 2.30 3.92
N LYS A 32 -16.72 2.81 4.00
CA LYS A 32 -16.05 3.56 2.95
C LYS A 32 -15.38 2.63 1.94
N ARG A 33 -15.39 3.08 0.68
CA ARG A 33 -14.61 2.47 -0.40
C ARG A 33 -13.42 3.36 -0.74
N LEU A 34 -12.29 2.74 -1.02
CA LEU A 34 -11.16 3.41 -1.64
C LEU A 34 -11.42 3.40 -3.14
N LYS A 35 -11.70 4.59 -3.70
CA LYS A 35 -12.01 4.73 -5.12
C LYS A 35 -10.73 4.80 -5.95
N ARG A 36 -10.82 4.38 -7.22
CA ARG A 36 -9.72 4.47 -8.18
C ARG A 36 -9.07 5.86 -8.20
N ASP A 37 -9.83 6.92 -8.03
CA ASP A 37 -9.31 8.30 -8.11
C ASP A 37 -8.72 8.83 -6.79
N ASN A 38 -8.68 8.02 -5.74
CA ASN A 38 -8.13 8.44 -4.46
C ASN A 38 -6.61 8.40 -4.49
N ILE A 39 -5.97 9.56 -4.31
CA ILE A 39 -4.52 9.64 -4.10
C ILE A 39 -4.22 9.40 -2.62
N ILE A 40 -3.48 8.33 -2.33
CA ILE A 40 -2.91 8.06 -1.01
C ILE A 40 -1.55 8.74 -0.98
N LYS A 41 -1.42 9.75 -0.12
CA LYS A 41 -0.22 10.58 -0.05
C LYS A 41 0.73 10.13 1.05
N ASN A 42 2.01 10.40 0.86
CA ASN A 42 3.05 10.22 1.87
C ASN A 42 3.07 8.79 2.42
N ILE A 43 3.13 7.79 1.54
CA ILE A 43 3.20 6.39 1.95
C ILE A 43 4.53 6.10 2.64
N GLY A 44 4.51 5.16 3.59
CA GLY A 44 5.71 4.62 4.22
C GLY A 44 5.97 3.20 3.73
N SER A 45 7.18 2.94 3.26
CA SER A 45 7.70 1.61 2.95
C SER A 45 7.95 0.87 4.25
N ILE A 46 7.16 -0.17 4.50
CA ILE A 46 7.30 -1.01 5.68
C ILE A 46 8.40 -2.03 5.38
N ASN A 47 9.60 -1.78 5.91
CA ASN A 47 10.72 -2.74 5.91
C ASN A 47 10.48 -3.93 6.87
N ASN A 48 9.24 -4.40 7.02
CA ASN A 48 8.94 -5.51 7.91
C ASN A 48 9.19 -6.83 7.18
N SER A 49 10.46 -7.20 7.11
CA SER A 49 10.83 -8.62 7.01
C SER A 49 10.37 -9.27 8.30
N TYR A 50 9.59 -10.36 8.21
CA TYR A 50 8.97 -11.13 9.31
C TYR A 50 7.54 -10.72 9.69
N GLU A 51 6.58 -11.28 8.97
CA GLU A 51 5.46 -11.93 9.64
C GLU A 51 5.98 -13.16 10.40
N ILE A 52 5.63 -13.30 11.68
CA ILE A 52 4.73 -14.34 12.20
C ILE A 52 4.08 -13.72 13.44
N SER A 53 2.78 -13.48 13.37
CA SER A 53 1.96 -13.17 14.54
C SER A 53 1.60 -14.49 15.24
N SER A 54 2.01 -14.63 16.50
CA SER A 54 1.52 -15.63 17.45
C SER A 54 1.78 -15.09 18.85
N TYR A 55 0.78 -14.44 19.44
CA TYR A 55 0.21 -14.70 20.79
C TYR A 55 -1.05 -13.85 20.96
#